data_AF-A0A7S2Q2S4-F1
#
_entry.id   AF-A0A7S2Q2S4-F1
#
_cell.length_a   1.000
_cell.length_b   1.000
_cell.length_c   1.000
_cell.angle_alpha   90.00
_cell.angle_beta   90.00
_cell.angle_gamma   90.00
#
_symmetry.space_group_name_H-M   'P 1'
#
loop_
_entity.id
_entity.type
_entity.pdbx_description
1 polymer ?
#
loop_
_entity_poly.entity_id
_entity_poly.type
_entity_poly.pdbx_seq_one_letter_code
_entity_poly.pdbx_strand_id
1 'polypeptide(L)'
;DQTPTFEFYPFRNGEWASVEMRQILEGVIESRILPYVRERYACPTCALADVLVRRYVPGERRTHAVHFDGHAFVTAVLGLSDPHEYEGGLYLQPDSDVASRLFLRIGPGDLVVHSYDLQHGVHVWK
;
A
#
# COMPACT_ATOMS: atom_id res chain seq x y z
N ASP A 1 10.31 -15.49 -4.59
CA ASP A 1 10.41 -16.07 -5.94
C ASP A 1 11.68 -15.65 -6.71
N GLN A 2 12.59 -14.83 -6.15
CA GLN A 2 13.81 -14.32 -6.84
C GLN A 2 13.56 -13.51 -8.12
N THR A 3 12.31 -13.27 -8.50
CA THR A 3 11.96 -12.43 -9.64
C THR A 3 12.16 -10.95 -9.28
N PRO A 4 12.43 -10.09 -10.29
CA PRO A 4 12.64 -8.67 -10.08
C PRO A 4 11.39 -8.01 -9.53
N THR A 5 11.58 -7.06 -8.62
CA THR A 5 10.50 -6.21 -8.10
C THR A 5 10.63 -4.83 -8.72
N PHE A 6 9.55 -4.29 -9.27
CA PHE A 6 9.54 -2.96 -9.86
C PHE A 6 8.77 -2.00 -8.98
N GLU A 7 9.51 -1.01 -8.49
CA GLU A 7 9.08 -0.05 -7.49
C GLU A 7 9.53 1.34 -7.90
N PHE A 8 8.68 2.32 -7.63
CA PHE A 8 8.98 3.72 -7.81
C PHE A 8 8.61 4.46 -6.52
N TYR A 9 9.59 5.19 -5.97
CA TYR A 9 9.43 5.94 -4.72
C TYR A 9 9.38 7.44 -5.02
N PRO A 10 8.20 8.03 -5.30
CA PRO A 10 8.09 9.46 -5.55
C PRO A 10 8.32 10.32 -4.30
N PHE A 11 8.16 9.76 -3.10
CA PHE A 11 8.45 10.41 -1.84
C PHE A 11 9.16 9.40 -0.94
N ARG A 12 10.31 9.75 -0.37
CA ARG A 12 11.05 8.85 0.52
C ARG A 12 11.83 9.64 1.56
N ASN A 13 11.86 9.14 2.79
CA ASN A 13 12.56 9.79 3.91
C ASN A 13 12.16 11.26 4.11
N GLY A 14 10.89 11.61 3.88
CA GLY A 14 10.41 12.99 4.02
C GLY A 14 10.66 13.90 2.82
N GLU A 15 11.20 13.39 1.70
CA GLU A 15 11.56 14.21 0.54
C GLU A 15 10.90 13.72 -0.76
N TRP A 16 10.46 14.66 -1.60
CA TRP A 16 9.94 14.37 -2.94
C TRP A 16 11.08 14.10 -3.91
N ALA A 17 11.07 12.93 -4.55
CA ALA A 17 11.98 12.55 -5.63
C ALA A 17 11.40 12.85 -7.03
N SER A 18 10.08 13.04 -7.16
CA SER A 18 9.41 13.41 -8.41
C SER A 18 8.52 14.64 -8.23
N VAL A 19 8.76 15.65 -9.05
CA VAL A 19 7.98 16.90 -9.07
C VAL A 19 6.58 16.64 -9.60
N GLU A 20 6.45 15.78 -10.61
CA GLU A 20 5.18 15.41 -11.24
C GLU A 20 4.27 14.70 -10.23
N MET A 21 4.82 13.73 -9.49
CA MET A 21 4.05 13.03 -8.46
C MET A 21 3.72 13.92 -7.27
N ARG A 22 4.61 14.84 -6.89
CA ARG A 22 4.31 15.85 -5.87
C ARG A 22 3.07 16.67 -6.24
N GLN A 23 3.01 17.17 -7.47
CA GLN A 23 1.88 17.99 -7.95
C GLN A 23 0.54 17.23 -7.90
N ILE A 24 0.57 15.92 -8.09
CA ILE A 24 -0.64 15.08 -8.06
C ILE A 24 -1.04 14.72 -6.63
N LEU A 25 -0.06 14.34 -5.79
CA LEU A 25 -0.32 13.67 -4.51
C LEU A 25 -0.32 14.62 -3.32
N GLU A 26 0.54 15.63 -3.27
CA GLU A 26 0.77 16.46 -2.07
C GLU A 26 -0.54 17.07 -1.55
N GLY A 27 -1.32 17.68 -2.44
CA GLY A 27 -2.60 18.28 -2.06
C GLY A 27 -3.60 17.27 -1.48
N VAL A 28 -3.71 16.08 -2.07
CA VAL A 28 -4.64 15.03 -1.61
C VAL A 28 -4.17 14.44 -0.28
N ILE A 29 -2.88 14.21 -0.12
CA ILE A 29 -2.30 13.67 1.10
C ILE A 29 -2.53 14.64 2.26
N GLU A 30 -2.14 15.91 2.11
CA GLU A 30 -2.22 16.91 3.17
C GLU A 30 -3.66 17.29 3.54
N SER A 31 -4.56 17.36 2.56
CA SER A 31 -5.94 17.82 2.79
C SER A 31 -6.94 16.70 3.13
N ARG A 32 -6.63 15.43 2.82
CA ARG A 32 -7.58 14.31 3.01
C ARG A 32 -7.00 13.15 3.79
N ILE A 33 -5.88 12.59 3.35
CA ILE A 33 -5.35 11.34 3.90
C ILE A 33 -4.75 11.58 5.30
N LEU A 34 -3.88 12.58 5.45
CA LEU A 34 -3.25 12.87 6.73
C LEU A 34 -4.26 13.28 7.81
N PRO A 35 -5.24 14.17 7.57
CA PRO A 35 -6.28 14.46 8.56
C PRO A 35 -7.03 13.21 9.02
N TYR A 36 -7.46 12.35 8.07
CA TYR A 36 -8.13 11.10 8.41
C TYR A 36 -7.24 10.18 9.27
N VAL A 37 -5.96 10.00 8.89
CA VAL A 37 -5.03 9.16 9.65
C VAL A 37 -4.81 9.70 11.07
N ARG A 38 -4.56 11.02 11.19
CA ARG A 38 -4.31 11.67 12.49
C ARG A 38 -5.49 11.50 13.43
N GLU A 39 -6.71 11.69 12.93
CA GLU A 39 -7.94 11.52 13.72
C GLU A 39 -8.21 10.04 14.04
N ARG A 40 -8.27 9.18 13.01
CA ARG A 40 -8.67 7.77 13.14
C ARG A 40 -7.74 6.94 14.03
N TYR A 41 -6.46 7.32 14.09
CA TYR A 41 -5.42 6.62 14.86
C TYR A 41 -4.89 7.45 16.04
N ALA A 42 -5.56 8.55 16.40
CA ALA A 42 -5.18 9.42 17.51
C ALA A 42 -3.69 9.84 17.50
N CYS A 43 -3.17 10.13 16.32
CA CYS A 43 -1.76 10.47 16.10
C CYS A 43 -1.65 11.87 15.50
N PRO A 44 -1.77 12.94 16.31
CA PRO A 44 -1.81 14.31 15.79
C PRO A 44 -0.50 14.73 15.08
N THR A 45 0.61 14.06 15.39
CA THR A 45 1.94 14.32 14.82
C THR A 45 2.30 13.40 13.66
N CYS A 46 1.41 12.49 13.23
CA CYS A 46 1.68 11.64 12.09
C CYS A 46 1.93 12.49 10.83
N ALA A 47 2.95 12.12 10.08
CA ALA A 47 3.38 12.79 8.87
C ALA A 47 3.65 11.74 7.78
N LEU A 48 3.65 12.18 6.52
CA LEU A 48 4.04 11.32 5.41
C LEU A 48 5.52 10.94 5.56
N ALA A 49 5.83 9.65 5.54
CA ALA A 49 7.21 9.14 5.61
C ALA A 49 7.71 8.74 4.22
N ASP A 50 6.99 7.84 3.56
CA ASP A 50 7.31 7.30 2.25
C ASP A 50 6.03 7.17 1.39
N VAL A 51 6.19 7.27 0.07
CA VAL A 51 5.20 6.85 -0.93
C VAL A 51 5.90 5.88 -1.87
N LEU A 52 5.27 4.73 -2.09
CA LEU A 52 5.74 3.69 -3.00
C LEU A 52 4.63 3.35 -4.00
N VAL A 53 4.99 3.33 -5.28
CA VAL A 53 4.20 2.71 -6.35
C VAL A 53 4.87 1.39 -6.73
N ARG A 54 4.13 0.30 -6.65
CA ARG A 54 4.60 -1.05 -7.01
C ARG A 54 3.66 -1.67 -8.04
N ARG A 55 4.22 -2.36 -9.03
CA ARG A 55 3.44 -3.12 -10.02
C ARG A 55 3.64 -4.62 -9.87
N TYR A 56 2.63 -5.38 -10.31
CA TYR A 56 2.63 -6.83 -10.30
C TYR A 56 2.20 -7.34 -11.67
N VAL A 57 3.14 -7.80 -12.49
CA VAL A 57 2.88 -8.28 -13.86
C VAL A 57 3.60 -9.62 -14.12
N PRO A 58 3.18 -10.40 -15.15
CA PRO A 58 3.87 -11.64 -15.51
C PRO A 58 5.36 -11.44 -15.78
N GLY A 59 6.20 -12.35 -15.28
CA GLY A 59 7.67 -12.27 -15.38
C GLY A 59 8.35 -11.46 -14.27
N GLU A 60 7.57 -10.73 -13.46
CA GLU A 60 8.05 -9.96 -12.30
C GLU A 60 7.62 -10.63 -10.98
N ARG A 61 8.04 -10.06 -9.86
CA ARG A 61 7.54 -10.45 -8.54
C ARG A 61 6.06 -10.12 -8.44
N ARG A 62 5.25 -11.15 -8.19
CA ARG A 62 3.80 -11.05 -8.00
C ARG A 62 3.35 -11.36 -6.58
N THR A 63 4.32 -11.54 -5.69
CA THR A 63 4.08 -11.87 -4.29
C THR A 63 4.83 -10.91 -3.37
N HIS A 64 4.19 -10.55 -2.27
CA HIS A 64 4.83 -9.95 -1.13
C HIS A 64 4.44 -10.79 0.08
N ALA A 65 5.44 -11.36 0.76
CA ALA A 65 5.21 -12.30 1.84
C ALA A 65 4.35 -11.66 2.94
N VAL A 66 3.66 -12.50 3.69
CA VAL A 66 2.90 -12.04 4.85
C VAL A 66 3.85 -11.35 5.84
N HIS A 67 3.50 -10.15 6.29
CA HIS A 67 4.33 -9.33 7.17
C HIS A 67 3.49 -8.30 7.95
N PHE A 68 4.17 -7.61 8.85
CA PHE A 68 3.74 -6.36 9.48
C PHE A 68 4.56 -5.22 8.88
N ASP A 69 4.03 -4.01 8.88
CA ASP A 69 4.77 -2.85 8.38
C ASP A 69 5.78 -2.38 9.43
N GLY A 70 7.05 -2.74 9.25
CA GLY A 70 8.12 -2.35 10.18
C GLY A 70 8.55 -0.88 10.09
N HIS A 71 8.13 -0.16 9.06
CA HIS A 71 8.64 1.18 8.72
C HIS A 71 7.57 2.29 8.72
N ALA A 72 6.31 1.97 9.03
CA ALA A 72 5.23 2.94 9.08
C ALA A 72 4.34 2.64 10.29
N PHE A 73 3.85 3.68 10.98
CA PHE A 73 2.86 3.52 12.05
C PHE A 73 1.48 3.17 11.48
N VAL A 74 1.13 3.78 10.34
CA VAL A 74 -0.10 3.56 9.57
C VAL A 74 0.28 3.57 8.09
N THR A 75 -0.29 2.64 7.33
CA THR A 75 -0.12 2.51 5.88
C THR A 75 -1.44 2.74 5.18
N ALA A 76 -1.41 3.48 4.07
CA ALA A 76 -2.56 3.72 3.20
C ALA A 76 -2.27 3.14 1.80
N VAL A 77 -3.05 2.15 1.39
CA VAL A 77 -2.92 1.44 0.11
C VAL A 77 -4.04 1.89 -0.83
N LEU A 78 -3.66 2.47 -1.97
CA LEU A 78 -4.57 2.94 -3.00
C LEU A 78 -4.60 1.93 -4.16
N GLY A 79 -5.80 1.49 -4.55
CA GLY A 79 -5.97 0.72 -5.78
C GLY A 79 -5.79 1.62 -7.01
N LEU A 80 -4.92 1.21 -7.95
CA LEU A 80 -4.65 1.98 -9.17
C LEU A 80 -5.21 1.32 -10.44
N SER A 81 -5.38 -0.01 -10.43
CA SER A 81 -5.86 -0.80 -11.56
C SER A 81 -7.29 -1.28 -11.33
N ASP A 82 -8.02 -1.57 -12.42
CA ASP A 82 -9.34 -2.20 -12.33
C ASP A 82 -9.22 -3.62 -11.73
N PRO A 83 -9.93 -3.93 -10.62
CA PRO A 83 -9.90 -5.25 -9.99
C PRO A 83 -10.49 -6.38 -10.85
N HIS A 84 -11.08 -6.08 -12.00
CA HIS A 84 -11.49 -7.08 -12.99
C HIS A 84 -10.36 -7.49 -13.95
N GLU A 85 -9.25 -6.76 -13.99
CA GLU A 85 -8.12 -7.03 -14.90
C GLU A 85 -7.07 -7.99 -14.32
N TYR A 86 -7.15 -8.28 -13.01
CA TYR A 86 -6.21 -9.15 -12.30
C TYR A 86 -6.93 -10.14 -11.37
N GLU A 87 -6.23 -11.21 -10.99
CA GLU A 87 -6.69 -12.18 -9.98
C GLU A 87 -5.80 -12.11 -8.73
N GLY A 88 -6.41 -11.89 -7.57
CA GLY A 88 -5.72 -11.77 -6.29
C GLY A 88 -5.66 -10.33 -5.79
N GLY A 89 -4.50 -9.90 -5.29
CA GLY A 89 -4.27 -8.55 -4.76
C GLY A 89 -3.75 -8.54 -3.32
N LEU A 90 -4.05 -7.45 -2.61
CA LEU A 90 -3.79 -7.30 -1.18
C LEU A 90 -4.65 -8.31 -0.41
N TYR A 91 -4.05 -9.04 0.52
CA TYR A 91 -4.78 -9.92 1.42
C TYR A 91 -4.43 -9.61 2.88
N LEU A 92 -5.41 -9.81 3.76
CA LEU A 92 -5.20 -9.92 5.19
C LEU A 92 -4.96 -11.39 5.55
N GLN A 93 -4.17 -11.66 6.57
CA GLN A 93 -3.97 -13.02 7.08
C GLN A 93 -4.12 -13.01 8.61
N PRO A 94 -5.34 -13.26 9.13
CA PRO A 94 -5.60 -13.18 10.57
C PRO A 94 -4.89 -14.28 11.39
N ASP A 95 -4.62 -15.43 10.78
CA ASP A 95 -3.98 -16.59 11.42
C ASP A 95 -2.67 -16.97 10.73
N SER A 96 -1.91 -17.89 11.34
CA SER A 96 -0.67 -18.40 10.74
C SER A 96 -0.88 -19.23 9.47
N ASP A 97 -2.10 -19.73 9.25
CA ASP A 97 -2.43 -20.58 8.10
C ASP A 97 -2.69 -19.75 6.84
N VAL A 98 -2.14 -20.17 5.70
CA VAL A 98 -2.43 -19.63 4.36
C VAL A 98 -3.91 -19.66 4.02
N ALA A 99 -4.67 -20.64 4.53
CA ALA A 99 -6.10 -20.75 4.33
C ALA A 99 -6.90 -19.62 4.99
N SER A 100 -6.31 -18.89 5.94
CA SER A 100 -6.96 -17.73 6.59
C SER A 100 -6.94 -16.46 5.74
N ARG A 101 -6.29 -16.49 4.57
CA ARG A 101 -6.14 -15.29 3.72
C ARG A 101 -7.48 -14.76 3.23
N LEU A 102 -7.70 -13.48 3.48
CA LEU A 102 -8.87 -12.73 3.03
C LEU A 102 -8.42 -11.68 2.01
N PHE A 103 -8.77 -11.87 0.74
CA PHE A 103 -8.40 -10.97 -0.33
C PHE A 103 -9.33 -9.75 -0.38
N LEU A 104 -8.73 -8.57 -0.42
CA LEU A 104 -9.45 -7.30 -0.51
C LEU A 104 -9.62 -6.92 -1.98
N ARG A 105 -10.85 -6.58 -2.35
CA ARG A 105 -11.15 -6.02 -3.66
C ARG A 105 -11.00 -4.50 -3.59
N ILE A 106 -9.92 -3.98 -4.16
CA ILE A 106 -9.57 -2.54 -4.11
C ILE A 106 -9.51 -2.02 -5.54
N GLY A 107 -10.42 -1.11 -5.88
CA GLY A 107 -10.44 -0.47 -7.19
C GLY A 107 -9.87 0.96 -7.19
N PRO A 108 -9.82 1.60 -8.37
CA PRO A 108 -9.42 2.99 -8.50
C PRO A 108 -10.27 3.90 -7.61
N GLY A 109 -9.61 4.62 -6.70
CA GLY A 109 -10.25 5.53 -5.74
C GLY A 109 -10.55 4.92 -4.38
N ASP A 110 -10.47 3.59 -4.23
CA ASP A 110 -10.57 2.93 -2.93
C ASP A 110 -9.26 3.03 -2.17
N LEU A 111 -9.36 3.34 -0.87
CA LEU A 111 -8.22 3.45 0.03
C LEU A 111 -8.38 2.48 1.20
N VAL A 112 -7.41 1.58 1.36
CA VAL A 112 -7.30 0.73 2.55
C VAL A 112 -6.28 1.36 3.48
N VAL A 113 -6.69 1.66 4.72
CA VAL A 113 -5.81 2.22 5.74
C VAL A 113 -5.72 1.25 6.91
N HIS A 114 -4.51 0.90 7.33
CA HIS A 114 -4.28 -0.01 8.45
C HIS A 114 -3.08 0.40 9.30
N SER A 115 -3.09 -0.03 10.56
CA SER A 115 -1.95 0.10 11.46
C SER A 115 -0.85 -0.90 11.11
N TYR A 116 0.35 -0.61 11.62
CA TYR A 116 1.56 -1.38 11.40
C TYR A 116 1.45 -2.87 11.79
N ASP A 117 0.58 -3.18 12.75
CA ASP A 117 0.36 -4.50 13.34
C ASP A 117 -0.72 -5.33 12.62
N LEU A 118 -1.23 -4.87 11.48
CA LEU A 118 -2.11 -5.70 10.65
C LEU A 118 -1.28 -6.65 9.79
N GLN A 119 -1.46 -7.96 10.01
CA GLN A 119 -0.79 -8.98 9.22
C GLN A 119 -1.40 -9.07 7.82
N HIS A 120 -0.59 -8.79 6.80
CA HIS A 120 -1.06 -8.70 5.41
C HIS A 120 0.05 -9.08 4.42
N GLY A 121 -0.32 -9.24 3.15
CA GLY A 121 0.63 -9.46 2.07
C GLY A 121 -0.03 -9.26 0.72
N VAL A 122 0.71 -9.55 -0.35
CA VAL A 122 0.18 -9.45 -1.72
C VAL A 122 0.40 -10.75 -2.45
N HIS A 123 -0.61 -11.21 -3.19
CA HIS A 123 -0.47 -12.31 -4.13
C HIS A 123 -1.35 -12.03 -5.34
N VAL A 124 -0.72 -11.89 -6.52
CA VAL A 124 -1.40 -11.73 -7.81
C VAL A 124 -1.11 -12.96 -8.68
N TRP A 125 -2.16 -13.66 -9.10
CA TRP A 125 -2.06 -14.86 -9.95
C TRP A 125 -2.11 -14.56 -11.43
N LYS A 126 -2.91 -13.57 -11.81
CA LYS A 126 -3.10 -13.12 -13.19
C LYS A 126 -3.03 -11.60 -13.21
#